data_AF-A0A841JSE2-F1
#
_entry.id   AF-A0A841JSE2-F1
#
_cell.length_a   1.000
_cell.length_b   1.000
_cell.length_c   1.000
_cell.angle_alpha   90.00
_cell.angle_beta   90.00
_cell.angle_gamma   90.00
#
_symmetry.space_group_name_H-M   'P 1'
#
loop_
_entity.id
_entity.type
_entity.pdbx_description
1 polymer ?
#
loop_
_entity_poly.entity_id
_entity_poly.type
_entity_poly.pdbx_seq_one_letter_code
_entity_poly.pdbx_strand_id
1 'polypeptide(L)'
;MNNIRTIALYLPQFHPIPKNDGWWGKGFTEWTNVAKAKPLFPGHYQPRIPADLGFYDLRISETRKAQADLAKQYGISAFCYWHYWFGNGQQIIERQLKEVRQNSPLICH
;
A
#
# COMPACT_ATOMS: atom_id res chain seq x y z
N MET A 1 -5.65 18.28 26.29
CA MET A 1 -6.45 17.36 25.47
C MET A 1 -5.53 16.24 25.01
N ASN A 2 -5.93 14.97 25.16
CA ASN A 2 -5.15 13.86 24.61
C ASN A 2 -5.18 13.96 23.08
N ASN A 3 -4.02 14.15 22.46
CA ASN A 3 -3.89 14.24 21.02
C ASN A 3 -3.99 12.81 20.45
N ILE A 4 -5.15 12.44 19.91
CA ILE A 4 -5.36 11.12 19.29
C ILE A 4 -4.54 11.08 17.99
N ARG A 5 -3.63 10.10 17.88
CA ARG A 5 -2.85 9.87 16.65
C ARG A 5 -3.47 8.75 15.84
N THR A 6 -3.91 9.07 14.63
CA THR A 6 -4.49 8.09 13.71
C THR A 6 -3.38 7.45 12.88
N ILE A 7 -3.37 6.11 12.83
CA ILE A 7 -2.37 5.34 12.08
C ILE A 7 -3.11 4.50 11.03
N ALA A 8 -2.69 4.63 9.76
CA ALA A 8 -3.24 3.84 8.66
C ALA A 8 -2.40 2.58 8.42
N LEU A 9 -3.05 1.42 8.29
CA LEU A 9 -2.39 0.19 7.82
C LEU A 9 -2.01 0.35 6.35
N TYR A 10 -0.76 0.03 6.03
CA TYR A 10 -0.17 0.28 4.72
C TYR A 10 0.37 -1.02 4.11
N LEU A 11 -0.34 -1.51 3.09
CA LEU A 11 -0.01 -2.73 2.37
C LEU A 11 0.94 -2.43 1.19
N PRO A 12 2.12 -3.06 1.09
CA PRO A 12 3.11 -2.69 0.08
C PRO A 12 2.96 -3.42 -1.27
N GLN A 13 2.00 -4.34 -1.42
CA GLN A 13 1.86 -5.24 -2.58
C GLN A 13 1.16 -4.59 -3.81
N PHE A 14 1.35 -3.30 -4.01
CA PHE A 14 0.83 -2.52 -5.15
C PHE A 14 1.91 -2.20 -6.18
N HIS A 15 2.72 -3.20 -6.52
CA HIS A 15 3.64 -3.19 -7.66
C HIS A 15 4.03 -4.65 -7.98
N PRO A 16 4.32 -4.97 -9.25
CA PRO A 16 4.66 -6.35 -9.62
C PRO A 16 6.04 -6.72 -9.10
N ILE A 17 6.18 -7.97 -8.66
CA ILE A 17 7.46 -8.57 -8.30
C ILE A 17 7.59 -9.96 -8.93
N PRO A 18 8.81 -10.40 -9.29
CA PRO A 18 9.00 -11.69 -9.97
C PRO A 18 8.39 -12.88 -9.23
N LYS A 19 8.43 -12.86 -7.89
CA LYS A 19 7.88 -13.95 -7.07
C LYS A 19 6.35 -14.06 -7.17
N ASN A 20 5.66 -12.92 -7.13
CA ASN A 20 4.21 -12.89 -7.27
C ASN A 20 3.80 -13.24 -8.70
N ASP A 21 4.56 -12.78 -9.69
CA ASP A 21 4.32 -13.13 -11.09
C ASP A 21 4.38 -14.64 -11.31
N GLY A 22 5.33 -15.33 -10.65
CA GLY A 22 5.46 -16.79 -10.71
C GLY A 22 4.32 -17.55 -10.02
N TRP A 23 3.63 -16.95 -9.05
CA TRP A 23 2.53 -17.60 -8.32
C TRP A 23 1.15 -17.27 -8.85
N TRP A 24 0.94 -16.02 -9.27
CA TRP A 24 -0.37 -15.44 -9.55
C TRP A 24 -0.55 -14.99 -11.00
N GLY A 25 0.50 -15.11 -11.82
CA GLY A 25 0.54 -14.68 -13.20
C GLY A 25 1.24 -13.33 -13.39
N LYS A 26 1.78 -13.13 -14.59
CA LYS A 26 2.61 -11.96 -14.95
C LYS A 26 1.89 -10.63 -14.65
N GLY A 27 2.60 -9.71 -13.98
CA GLY A 27 2.10 -8.38 -13.66
C GLY A 27 1.16 -8.32 -12.46
N PHE A 28 1.13 -9.36 -11.62
CA PHE A 28 0.21 -9.41 -10.49
C PHE A 28 0.52 -8.33 -9.45
N THR A 29 -0.54 -7.66 -9.00
CA THR A 29 -0.56 -6.75 -7.86
C THR A 29 -1.89 -6.88 -7.14
N GLU A 30 -2.01 -6.34 -5.92
CA GLU A 30 -3.31 -6.33 -5.22
C GLU A 30 -4.40 -5.55 -5.97
N TRP A 31 -4.03 -4.67 -6.90
CA TRP A 31 -4.99 -4.06 -7.82
C TRP A 31 -5.74 -5.08 -8.68
N THR A 32 -5.09 -6.19 -9.01
CA THR A 32 -5.72 -7.30 -9.74
C THR A 32 -6.88 -7.88 -8.92
N ASN A 33 -6.72 -8.00 -7.60
CA ASN A 33 -7.76 -8.48 -6.71
C ASN A 33 -8.87 -7.44 -6.53
N VAL A 34 -8.50 -6.17 -6.33
CA VAL A 34 -9.47 -5.06 -6.21
C VAL A 34 -10.35 -4.98 -7.46
N ALA A 35 -9.76 -5.02 -8.65
CA ALA A 35 -10.51 -4.93 -9.91
C ALA A 35 -11.40 -6.15 -10.18
N LYS A 36 -11.00 -7.34 -9.72
CA LYS A 36 -11.78 -8.59 -9.86
C LYS A 36 -12.88 -8.76 -8.81
N ALA A 37 -12.89 -7.94 -7.75
CA ALA A 37 -13.84 -8.07 -6.67
C ALA A 37 -15.28 -7.91 -7.16
N LYS A 38 -16.18 -8.75 -6.65
CA LYS A 38 -17.61 -8.74 -6.97
C LYS A 38 -18.44 -8.55 -5.71
N PRO A 39 -19.63 -7.91 -5.79
CA PRO A 39 -20.59 -7.91 -4.70
C PRO A 39 -20.92 -9.34 -4.26
N LEU A 40 -20.91 -9.58 -2.94
CA LEU A 40 -21.21 -10.90 -2.36
C LEU A 40 -22.57 -10.96 -1.66
N PHE A 41 -23.21 -9.80 -1.43
CA PHE A 41 -24.52 -9.67 -0.80
C PHE A 41 -25.19 -8.36 -1.26
N PRO A 42 -26.53 -8.23 -1.13
CA PRO A 42 -27.25 -7.01 -1.52
C PRO A 42 -26.70 -5.75 -0.84
N GLY A 43 -26.42 -4.71 -1.62
CA GLY A 43 -25.83 -3.46 -1.13
C GLY A 43 -24.31 -3.50 -0.95
N HIS A 44 -23.63 -4.63 -1.21
CA HIS A 44 -22.17 -4.69 -1.13
C HIS A 44 -21.52 -3.93 -2.29
N TYR A 45 -21.01 -2.73 -2.02
CA TYR A 45 -20.30 -1.92 -3.01
C TYR A 45 -18.90 -2.47 -3.31
N GLN A 46 -18.79 -3.23 -4.40
CA GLN A 46 -17.54 -3.71 -5.00
C GLN A 46 -17.67 -3.73 -6.53
N PRO A 47 -16.56 -3.53 -7.26
CA PRO A 47 -15.22 -3.24 -6.75
C PRO A 47 -15.07 -1.79 -6.26
N ARG A 48 -14.29 -1.56 -5.20
CA ARG A 48 -13.88 -0.22 -4.75
C ARG A 48 -12.64 0.24 -5.53
N ILE A 49 -12.86 0.72 -6.75
CA ILE A 49 -11.79 1.22 -7.62
C ILE A 49 -11.17 2.50 -7.02
N PRO A 50 -9.84 2.62 -7.02
CA PRO A 50 -9.17 3.82 -6.50
C PRO A 50 -9.57 5.08 -7.28
N ALA A 51 -9.78 6.18 -6.55
CA ALA A 51 -10.11 7.48 -7.12
C ALA A 51 -8.84 8.30 -7.40
N ASP A 52 -8.44 9.19 -6.48
CA ASP A 52 -7.50 10.30 -6.73
C ASP A 52 -6.10 9.88 -7.19
N LEU A 53 -5.63 8.71 -6.76
CA LEU A 53 -4.28 8.22 -7.08
C LEU A 53 -4.29 7.06 -8.10
N GLY A 54 -5.48 6.63 -8.53
CA GLY A 54 -5.67 5.54 -9.48
C GLY A 54 -4.95 4.23 -9.08
N PHE A 55 -4.66 3.40 -10.08
CA PHE A 55 -3.91 2.16 -9.94
C PHE A 55 -2.41 2.43 -9.84
N TYR A 56 -2.00 3.03 -8.72
CA TYR A 56 -0.63 3.48 -8.51
C TYR A 56 0.41 2.34 -8.39
N ASP A 57 1.68 2.68 -8.57
CA ASP A 57 2.83 1.81 -8.34
C ASP A 57 3.69 2.33 -7.17
N LEU A 58 3.84 1.53 -6.12
CA LEU A 58 4.55 1.97 -4.91
C LEU A 58 6.08 2.07 -5.05
N ARG A 59 6.65 1.67 -6.19
CA ARG A 59 8.07 1.92 -6.50
C ARG A 59 8.31 3.39 -6.86
N ILE A 60 7.26 4.11 -7.26
CA ILE A 60 7.33 5.52 -7.65
C ILE A 60 7.31 6.37 -6.38
N SER A 61 8.34 7.19 -6.19
CA SER A 61 8.48 8.09 -5.04
C SER A 61 7.34 9.11 -4.94
N GLU A 62 6.91 9.62 -6.09
CA GLU A 62 5.87 10.63 -6.28
C GLU A 62 4.52 10.09 -5.82
N THR A 63 4.22 8.81 -6.10
CA THR A 63 3.05 8.12 -5.56
C THR A 63 3.05 8.13 -4.04
N ARG A 64 4.17 7.75 -3.41
CA ARG A 64 4.27 7.70 -1.94
C ARG A 64 4.16 9.09 -1.33
N LYS A 65 4.74 10.10 -1.99
CA LYS A 65 4.59 11.50 -1.60
C LYS A 65 3.13 11.95 -1.67
N ALA A 66 2.44 11.67 -2.77
CA ALA A 66 1.01 12.01 -2.92
C ALA A 66 0.14 11.31 -1.86
N GLN A 67 0.44 10.07 -1.50
CA GLN A 67 -0.24 9.36 -0.41
C GLN A 67 -0.01 10.01 0.96
N ALA A 68 1.21 10.47 1.25
CA ALA A 68 1.50 11.17 2.49
C ALA A 68 0.83 12.56 2.55
N ASP A 69 0.84 13.29 1.44
CA ASP A 69 0.17 14.59 1.33
C ASP A 69 -1.35 14.43 1.53
N LEU A 70 -1.96 13.38 0.95
CA LEU A 70 -3.37 13.03 1.16
C LEU A 70 -3.64 12.62 2.62
N ALA A 71 -2.82 11.74 3.19
CA ALA A 71 -2.94 11.32 4.59
C ALA A 71 -2.93 12.51 5.56
N LYS A 72 -2.06 13.49 5.32
CA LYS A 72 -1.98 14.72 6.11
C LYS A 72 -3.27 15.55 6.03
N GLN A 73 -3.87 15.67 4.84
CA GLN A 73 -5.14 16.38 4.65
C GLN A 73 -6.30 15.75 5.44
N TYR A 74 -6.27 14.43 5.62
CA TYR A 74 -7.30 13.67 6.35
C TYR A 74 -6.93 13.36 7.81
N GLY A 75 -5.87 13.98 8.36
CA GLY A 75 -5.50 13.81 9.77
C GLY A 75 -4.87 12.45 10.13
N ILE A 76 -4.37 11.70 9.14
CA ILE A 76 -3.58 10.49 9.37
C ILE A 76 -2.15 10.90 9.75
N SER A 77 -1.72 10.49 10.94
CA SER A 77 -0.42 10.89 11.49
C SER A 77 0.73 10.00 11.04
N ALA A 78 0.45 8.72 10.73
CA ALA A 78 1.48 7.76 10.34
C ALA A 78 0.92 6.58 9.55
N PHE A 79 1.82 5.84 8.92
CA PHE A 79 1.55 4.56 8.29
C PHE A 79 2.21 3.41 9.06
N CYS A 80 1.45 2.34 9.28
CA CYS A 80 1.96 1.07 9.79
C CYS A 80 2.13 0.10 8.62
N TYR A 81 3.38 -0.18 8.25
CA TYR A 81 3.70 -1.02 7.10
C TYR A 81 3.52 -2.50 7.40
N TRP A 82 2.76 -3.19 6.55
CA TRP A 82 2.72 -4.64 6.56
C TRP A 82 4.02 -5.20 5.97
N HIS A 83 4.67 -6.11 6.70
CA HIS A 83 5.95 -6.67 6.28
C HIS A 83 5.85 -8.18 6.06
N TYR A 84 6.29 -8.65 4.89
CA TYR A 84 6.27 -10.06 4.54
C TYR A 84 7.56 -10.76 4.98
N TRP A 85 7.39 -11.81 5.78
CA TRP A 85 8.45 -12.73 6.17
C TRP A 85 8.10 -14.13 5.68
N PHE A 86 9.04 -14.75 4.99
CA PHE A 86 8.96 -16.14 4.56
C PHE A 86 9.91 -16.99 5.39
N GLY A 87 9.79 -18.31 5.25
CA GLY A 87 10.69 -19.27 5.88
C GLY A 87 12.16 -18.89 5.68
N ASN A 88 13.00 -19.23 6.65
CA ASN A 88 14.42 -18.90 6.69
C ASN A 88 14.73 -17.39 6.79
N GLY A 89 13.78 -16.57 7.24
CA GLY A 89 13.98 -15.13 7.47
C GLY A 89 13.99 -14.29 6.19
N GLN A 90 13.57 -14.86 5.06
CA GLN A 90 13.55 -14.14 3.78
C GLN A 90 12.45 -13.08 3.78
N GLN A 91 12.84 -11.82 3.62
CA GLN A 91 11.92 -10.70 3.42
C GLN A 91 11.57 -10.54 1.94
N ILE A 92 10.36 -10.05 1.67
CA ILE A 92 9.91 -9.75 0.30
C ILE A 92 9.14 -8.44 0.33
N ILE A 93 9.17 -7.71 -0.79
CA ILE A 93 8.44 -6.45 -0.97
C ILE A 93 8.93 -5.41 0.07
N GLU A 94 10.21 -5.49 0.44
CA GLU A 94 10.81 -4.66 1.47
C GLU A 94 11.41 -3.36 0.91
N ARG A 95 11.47 -3.24 -0.42
CA ARG A 95 12.08 -2.12 -1.14
C ARG A 95 11.50 -0.79 -0.69
N GLN A 96 10.18 -0.65 -0.64
CA GLN A 96 9.55 0.64 -0.27
C GLN A 96 9.85 1.02 1.17
N LEU A 97 9.85 0.05 2.09
CA LEU A 97 10.20 0.30 3.48
C LEU A 97 11.67 0.74 3.60
N LYS A 98 12.58 0.10 2.87
CA LYS A 98 14.00 0.51 2.82
C LYS A 98 14.15 1.93 2.27
N GLU A 99 13.47 2.26 1.18
CA GLU A 99 13.53 3.59 0.56
C GLU A 99 12.95 4.69 1.47
N VAL A 100 11.82 4.44 2.13
CA VAL A 100 11.21 5.37 3.11
C VAL A 100 12.16 5.60 4.29
N ARG A 101 12.82 4.54 4.78
CA ARG A 101 13.79 4.64 5.87
C ARG A 101 15.05 5.43 5.49
N GLN A 102 15.49 5.32 4.23
CA GLN A 102 16.72 5.97 3.76
C GLN A 102 16.51 7.43 3.34
N ASN A 103 15.33 7.79 2.81
CA ASN A 103 15.08 9.08 2.17
C ASN A 103 13.89 9.81 2.81
N SER A 104 13.90 10.07 4.12
CA SER A 104 12.71 10.51 4.86
C SER A 104 12.32 11.99 4.67
N PRO A 105 11.20 12.28 3.96
CA PRO A 105 10.25 13.31 4.37
C PRO A 105 8.86 12.73 4.69
N LEU A 106 8.73 11.39 4.73
CA LEU A 106 7.45 10.67 4.89
C LEU A 106 7.16 10.24 6.33
N ILE A 107 8.11 10.43 7.25
CA ILE A 107 7.85 10.35 8.70
C ILE A 107 7.37 11.73 9.12
N CYS A 108 6.07 11.89 9.29
CA CYS A 108 5.54 13.06 10.01
C CYS A 108 6.08 12.98 11.44
N HIS A 109 7.02 13.88 11.76
CA HIS A 109 7.48 14.13 13.13
C HIS A 109 6.34 14.73 13.97
#